data_AF-A0A1U9V002-F1
#
_entry.id   AF-A0A1U9V002-F1
#
_cell.length_a   1.000
_cell.length_b   1.000
_cell.length_c   1.000
_cell.angle_alpha   90.00
_cell.angle_beta   90.00
_cell.angle_gamma   90.00
#
_symmetry.space_group_name_H-M   'P 1'
#
loop_
_entity.id
_entity.type
_entity.pdbx_description
1 polymer ?
#
loop_
_entity_poly.entity_id
_entity_poly.type
_entity_poly.pdbx_seq_one_letter_code
_entity_poly.pdbx_strand_id
1 'polypeptide(L)'
;MQNSYGSYTDYSGLTTGANGIGGFGQYTQSVAGGVTRVASTTILECTQPTSLIYGGKTLSDSAVQSLVKAAAKSSCSGGTPDASAVYLVLSSSDIRESSGFLTRYCGWHTYTTMSTPSGSAAIKYGFIGNPSRSIGSCTYQTTSSPNNNPGVDAMVSVIAHELDETVTDPELNAWYNAQGSENGDMCAWTFGSSQTLLSNGSYYNVTLPVPTTPVVQGNYSGQYLIQRALAVNNSACYVNANPIIQ
;
A
#
# COMPACT_ATOMS: atom_id res chain seq x y z
N MET A 1 4.94 1.88 12.66
CA MET A 1 4.69 0.63 13.43
C MET A 1 5.35 0.79 14.81
N GLN A 2 4.81 0.20 15.89
CA GLN A 2 5.26 0.48 17.27
C GLN A 2 6.79 0.37 17.43
N ASN A 3 7.46 1.43 17.88
CA ASN A 3 8.80 1.32 18.45
C ASN A 3 8.67 1.00 19.95
N SER A 4 9.64 0.27 20.50
CA SER A 4 9.66 -0.18 21.91
C SER A 4 9.85 0.95 22.95
N TYR A 5 9.67 2.21 22.55
CA TYR A 5 9.95 3.40 23.36
C TYR A 5 8.86 4.47 23.21
N GLY A 6 7.59 4.11 23.40
CA GLY A 6 6.56 5.00 23.95
C GLY A 6 6.31 6.37 23.29
N SER A 7 6.72 6.59 22.04
CA SER A 7 6.41 7.82 21.31
C SER A 7 6.24 7.54 19.81
N TYR A 8 5.02 7.78 19.34
CA TYR A 8 4.59 7.64 17.95
C TYR A 8 4.98 8.92 17.19
N THR A 9 6.15 8.97 16.56
CA THR A 9 6.59 10.12 15.75
C THR A 9 7.32 9.71 14.46
N ASP A 10 7.18 8.45 14.06
CA ASP A 10 7.99 7.89 12.98
C ASP A 10 7.11 7.56 11.76
N TYR A 11 7.54 8.02 10.59
CA TYR A 11 7.04 7.55 9.32
C TYR A 11 7.78 6.28 8.94
N SER A 12 7.05 5.20 8.65
CA SER A 12 7.61 4.02 8.02
C SER A 12 7.21 4.04 6.56
N GLY A 13 8.16 3.99 5.64
CA GLY A 13 7.87 3.70 4.24
C GLY A 13 9.12 3.12 3.60
N LEU A 14 9.04 1.95 2.95
CA LEU A 14 8.92 1.91 1.50
C LEU A 14 9.13 0.51 0.86
N THR A 15 8.09 -0.11 0.28
CA THR A 15 8.21 -1.35 -0.51
C THR A 15 8.92 -1.11 -1.84
N THR A 16 9.92 -1.91 -2.24
CA THR A 16 10.69 -1.68 -3.49
C THR A 16 10.60 -2.81 -4.53
N GLY A 17 11.00 -2.44 -5.75
CA GLY A 17 10.88 -3.14 -7.00
C GLY A 17 11.70 -4.42 -7.16
N ALA A 18 11.62 -4.94 -8.38
CA ALA A 18 12.25 -6.15 -8.85
C ALA A 18 13.69 -5.89 -9.35
N ASN A 19 14.66 -6.66 -8.86
CA ASN A 19 15.92 -6.84 -9.58
C ASN A 19 15.71 -7.87 -10.69
N GLY A 20 15.35 -7.43 -11.90
CA GLY A 20 15.19 -8.33 -13.04
C GLY A 20 14.40 -7.70 -14.18
N ILE A 21 14.79 -8.03 -15.40
CA ILE A 21 14.32 -7.45 -16.67
C ILE A 21 12.79 -7.61 -16.77
N GLY A 22 12.07 -6.49 -16.62
CA GLY A 22 10.61 -6.44 -16.65
C GLY A 22 10.08 -5.47 -15.60
N GLY A 23 10.24 -4.16 -15.85
CA GLY A 23 9.60 -3.11 -15.06
C GLY A 23 8.08 -3.31 -15.01
N PHE A 24 7.39 -2.66 -14.05
CA PHE A 24 5.93 -2.71 -13.91
C PHE A 24 5.25 -2.73 -15.28
N GLY A 25 4.80 -3.92 -15.66
CA GLY A 25 4.40 -4.23 -17.03
C GLY A 25 3.14 -3.46 -17.37
N GLN A 26 3.15 -2.83 -18.53
CA GLN A 26 2.08 -2.07 -19.14
C GLN A 26 0.67 -2.61 -18.83
N TYR A 27 -0.10 -1.88 -18.03
CA TYR A 27 -1.53 -2.10 -17.84
C TYR A 27 -2.39 -1.48 -18.96
N THR A 28 -1.74 -0.88 -19.95
CA THR A 28 -2.37 -0.30 -21.13
C THR A 28 -2.24 -1.20 -22.35
N GLN A 29 -2.73 -2.45 -22.29
CA GLN A 29 -2.90 -3.21 -23.52
C GLN A 29 -4.30 -3.84 -23.62
N SER A 30 -5.07 -3.32 -24.57
CA SER A 30 -6.27 -3.90 -25.18
C SER A 30 -6.01 -5.23 -25.92
N VAL A 31 -4.86 -5.87 -25.68
CA VAL A 31 -4.45 -7.14 -26.26
C VAL A 31 -3.86 -8.01 -25.16
N ALA A 32 -4.24 -9.30 -25.19
CA ALA A 32 -3.98 -10.35 -24.22
C ALA A 32 -2.48 -10.62 -23.93
N GLY A 33 -1.79 -9.66 -23.31
CA GLY A 33 -0.46 -9.84 -22.73
C GLY A 33 -0.60 -10.25 -21.27
N GLY A 34 -0.14 -11.45 -20.91
CA GLY A 34 -0.16 -11.92 -19.52
C GLY A 34 0.69 -11.02 -18.62
N VAL A 35 0.18 -10.73 -17.42
CA VAL A 35 0.93 -10.06 -16.36
C VAL A 35 2.07 -11.00 -15.92
N THR A 36 3.31 -10.54 -16.03
CA THR A 36 4.44 -11.30 -15.48
C THR A 36 4.42 -11.14 -13.97
N ARG A 37 4.17 -12.24 -13.26
CA ARG A 37 4.27 -12.29 -11.80
C ARG A 37 5.66 -11.81 -11.38
N VAL A 38 5.72 -10.79 -10.52
CA VAL A 38 6.99 -10.33 -9.95
C VAL A 38 7.50 -11.43 -9.02
N ALA A 39 8.58 -12.11 -9.42
CA ALA A 39 9.11 -13.28 -8.72
C ALA A 39 9.98 -12.92 -7.50
N SER A 40 10.39 -11.65 -7.35
CA SER A 40 11.32 -11.19 -6.31
C SER A 40 11.03 -9.73 -5.90
N THR A 41 9.96 -9.48 -5.14
CA THR A 41 9.71 -8.16 -4.56
C THR A 41 10.62 -7.96 -3.34
N THR A 42 11.32 -6.82 -3.28
CA THR A 42 12.14 -6.47 -2.11
C THR A 42 11.38 -5.45 -1.28
N ILE A 43 10.91 -5.82 -0.09
CA ILE A 43 10.32 -4.83 0.82
C ILE A 43 11.46 -4.19 1.63
N LEU A 44 11.60 -2.88 1.50
CA LEU A 44 12.49 -2.09 2.33
C LEU A 44 11.63 -1.28 3.32
N GLU A 45 12.21 -0.91 4.46
CA GLU A 45 11.55 0.01 5.38
C GLU A 45 12.56 1.09 5.74
N CYS A 46 12.26 2.31 5.30
CA CYS A 46 13.03 3.48 5.65
C CYS A 46 12.24 4.30 6.65
N THR A 47 12.82 4.54 7.82
CA THR A 47 12.27 5.50 8.77
C THR A 47 12.80 6.88 8.45
N GLN A 48 11.89 7.84 8.25
CA GLN A 48 12.25 9.25 8.17
C GLN A 48 11.72 9.95 9.43
N PRO A 49 12.58 10.63 10.22
CA PRO A 49 12.12 11.34 11.41
C PRO A 49 11.17 12.48 11.02
N THR A 50 10.15 12.73 11.84
CA THR A 50 9.32 13.93 11.66
C THR A 50 10.18 15.17 11.71
N SER A 51 10.11 15.98 10.66
CA SER A 51 10.81 17.27 10.57
C SER A 51 9.84 18.35 10.14
N LEU A 52 10.06 19.58 10.61
CA LEU A 52 9.27 20.75 10.20
C LEU A 52 9.33 20.99 8.68
N ILE A 53 10.42 20.57 8.03
CA ILE A 53 10.55 20.66 6.56
C ILE A 53 9.53 19.79 5.81
N TYR A 54 8.98 18.77 6.49
CA TYR A 54 7.93 17.89 5.98
C TYR A 54 6.58 18.15 6.65
N GLY A 55 6.42 19.24 7.41
CA GLY A 55 5.14 19.59 8.05
C GLY A 55 4.91 19.00 9.45
N GLY A 56 5.88 18.31 10.03
CA GLY A 56 5.78 17.79 11.41
C GLY A 56 4.64 16.78 11.56
N LYS A 57 3.58 17.09 12.33
CA LYS A 57 2.41 16.20 12.51
C LYS A 57 1.29 16.40 11.49
N THR A 58 1.43 17.39 10.61
CA THR A 58 0.48 17.67 9.54
C THR A 58 1.19 17.60 8.21
N LEU A 59 0.91 16.56 7.44
CA LEU A 59 1.39 16.38 6.08
C LEU A 59 0.43 17.05 5.09
N SER A 60 0.99 17.75 4.12
CA SER A 60 0.33 18.04 2.84
C SER A 60 0.74 17.00 1.80
N ASP A 61 -0.02 16.89 0.71
CA ASP A 61 0.38 16.07 -0.45
C ASP A 61 1.81 16.42 -0.94
N SER A 62 2.18 17.72 -0.93
CA SER A 62 3.53 18.17 -1.29
C SER A 62 4.61 17.72 -0.30
N ALA A 63 4.27 17.58 0.98
CA ALA A 63 5.18 17.04 1.99
C ALA A 63 5.34 15.52 1.82
N VAL A 64 4.26 14.79 1.52
CA VAL A 64 4.31 13.37 1.15
C VAL A 64 5.24 13.16 -0.05
N GLN A 65 5.07 13.95 -1.11
CA GLN A 65 5.96 13.90 -2.28
C GLN A 65 7.42 14.18 -1.90
N SER A 66 7.67 15.13 -1.01
CA SER A 66 9.02 15.47 -0.56
C SER A 66 9.67 14.35 0.24
N LEU A 67 8.90 13.66 1.09
CA LEU A 67 9.35 12.45 1.81
C LEU A 67 9.73 11.34 0.84
N VAL A 68 8.90 11.10 -0.18
CA VAL A 68 9.17 10.10 -1.22
C VAL A 68 10.43 10.44 -2.00
N LYS A 69 10.58 11.70 -2.43
CA LYS A 69 11.78 12.16 -3.16
C LYS A 69 13.06 12.00 -2.33
N ALA A 70 12.97 12.23 -1.02
CA ALA A 70 14.09 12.01 -0.11
C ALA A 70 14.40 10.51 0.07
N ALA A 71 13.38 9.70 0.33
CA ALA A 71 13.51 8.26 0.51
C ALA A 71 14.09 7.56 -0.73
N ALA A 72 13.61 7.91 -1.94
CA ALA A 72 14.06 7.36 -3.20
C ALA A 72 15.53 7.66 -3.53
N LYS A 73 16.07 8.77 -3.01
CA LYS A 73 17.50 9.14 -3.17
C LYS A 73 18.37 8.66 -2.00
N SER A 74 17.77 8.16 -0.94
CA SER A 74 18.51 7.73 0.25
C SER A 74 19.21 6.39 0.00
N SER A 75 20.30 6.14 0.73
CA SER A 75 21.00 4.84 0.71
C SER A 75 20.11 3.67 1.12
N CYS A 76 19.06 3.93 1.91
CA CYS A 76 18.06 2.92 2.27
C CYS A 76 17.38 2.33 1.04
N SER A 77 17.13 3.13 -0.01
CA SER A 77 16.54 2.68 -1.28
C SER A 77 17.58 2.46 -2.38
N GLY A 78 18.84 2.21 -2.03
CA GLY A 78 19.93 2.02 -3.01
C GLY A 78 20.52 3.31 -3.60
N GLY A 79 20.11 4.48 -3.11
CA GLY A 79 20.72 5.78 -3.47
C GLY A 79 20.30 6.35 -4.83
N THR A 80 19.42 5.66 -5.55
CA THR A 80 18.91 6.09 -6.87
C THR A 80 17.41 5.80 -6.96
N PRO A 81 16.58 6.75 -7.43
CA PRO A 81 15.16 6.49 -7.62
C PRO A 81 14.92 5.34 -8.61
N ASP A 82 14.09 4.39 -8.21
CA ASP A 82 13.75 3.21 -8.99
C ASP A 82 12.38 3.38 -9.68
N ALA A 83 12.42 3.50 -11.00
CA ALA A 83 11.23 3.56 -11.84
C ALA A 83 10.38 2.29 -11.79
N SER A 84 10.89 1.19 -11.25
CA SER A 84 10.20 -0.08 -11.06
C SER A 84 9.78 -0.31 -9.61
N ALA A 85 9.78 0.72 -8.74
CA ALA A 85 9.30 0.65 -7.36
C ALA A 85 8.01 1.47 -7.13
N VAL A 86 7.27 1.12 -6.07
CA VAL A 86 6.10 1.87 -5.56
C VAL A 86 6.40 2.39 -4.17
N TYR A 87 6.40 3.71 -4.02
CA TYR A 87 6.86 4.40 -2.84
C TYR A 87 5.71 4.73 -1.88
N LEU A 88 5.42 3.89 -0.88
CA LEU A 88 4.33 4.15 0.07
C LEU A 88 4.82 4.86 1.34
N VAL A 89 4.16 5.97 1.70
CA VAL A 89 4.31 6.64 3.00
C VAL A 89 3.24 6.13 3.95
N LEU A 90 3.65 5.38 4.98
CA LEU A 90 2.74 4.89 6.03
C LEU A 90 2.81 5.84 7.23
N SER A 91 1.68 6.43 7.60
CA SER A 91 1.64 7.38 8.71
C SER A 91 1.50 6.68 10.07
N SER A 92 2.04 7.30 11.12
CA SER A 92 1.66 6.97 12.49
C SER A 92 0.27 7.54 12.81
N SER A 93 -0.36 7.00 13.85
CA SER A 93 -1.72 7.40 14.24
C SER A 93 -1.85 8.88 14.53
N ASP A 94 -0.81 9.57 14.99
CA ASP A 94 -0.83 10.98 15.37
C ASP A 94 -0.60 11.97 14.19
N ILE A 95 -0.41 11.46 12.98
CA ILE A 95 -0.28 12.28 11.76
C ILE A 95 -1.66 12.64 11.21
N ARG A 96 -1.75 13.88 10.74
CA ARG A 96 -2.86 14.36 9.92
C ARG A 96 -2.32 14.56 8.53
N GLU A 97 -2.94 13.96 7.53
CA GLU A 97 -2.81 14.47 6.17
C GLU A 97 -3.94 15.49 5.98
N SER A 98 -3.64 16.60 5.30
CA SER A 98 -4.48 17.81 5.23
C SER A 98 -5.41 17.92 4.01
N SER A 99 -5.27 17.09 2.98
CA SER A 99 -6.07 17.11 1.75
C SER A 99 -7.38 16.31 1.83
N GLY A 100 -7.53 15.41 2.82
CA GLY A 100 -8.81 14.73 3.03
C GLY A 100 -8.81 13.46 3.87
N PHE A 101 -7.67 13.06 4.44
CA PHE A 101 -7.59 11.83 5.22
C PHE A 101 -8.65 11.75 6.34
N LEU A 102 -9.30 10.58 6.48
CA LEU A 102 -10.40 10.27 7.41
C LEU A 102 -11.75 10.94 7.12
N THR A 103 -11.83 11.76 6.07
CA THR A 103 -13.08 12.46 5.68
C THR A 103 -13.46 12.24 4.22
N ARG A 104 -12.48 11.95 3.36
CA ARG A 104 -12.66 11.74 1.92
C ARG A 104 -12.03 10.45 1.44
N TYR A 105 -10.89 10.07 2.02
CA TYR A 105 -10.13 8.90 1.62
C TYR A 105 -9.37 8.30 2.81
N CYS A 106 -8.84 7.10 2.59
CA CYS A 106 -8.06 6.34 3.57
C CYS A 106 -6.60 6.14 3.14
N GLY A 107 -6.36 6.16 1.84
CA GLY A 107 -5.08 6.30 1.18
C GLY A 107 -5.28 7.01 -0.15
N TRP A 108 -4.19 7.12 -0.89
CA TRP A 108 -4.20 7.47 -2.31
C TRP A 108 -2.87 7.07 -2.94
N HIS A 109 -2.86 6.95 -4.27
CA HIS A 109 -1.65 6.82 -5.06
C HIS A 109 -1.55 7.90 -6.16
N THR A 110 -0.34 8.13 -6.64
CA THR A 110 -0.02 9.05 -7.74
C THR A 110 1.43 8.83 -8.20
N TYR A 111 1.96 9.72 -9.05
CA TYR A 111 3.34 9.69 -9.48
C TYR A 111 4.00 11.07 -9.48
N THR A 112 5.32 11.08 -9.51
CA THR A 112 6.13 12.29 -9.68
C THR A 112 7.29 12.00 -10.61
N THR A 113 7.82 13.03 -11.28
CA THR A 113 9.02 12.88 -12.11
C THR A 113 10.26 13.17 -11.29
N MET A 114 11.25 12.28 -11.35
CA MET A 114 12.54 12.45 -10.71
C MET A 114 13.69 12.21 -11.68
N SER A 115 14.79 12.93 -11.49
CA SER A 115 16.05 12.65 -12.19
C SER A 115 16.66 11.34 -11.69
N THR A 116 17.12 10.54 -12.63
CA THR A 116 17.86 9.28 -12.43
C THR A 116 19.17 9.33 -13.23
N PRO A 117 20.13 8.42 -13.01
CA PRO A 117 21.34 8.31 -13.84
C PRO A 117 21.06 8.14 -15.34
N SER A 118 19.89 7.58 -15.70
CA SER A 118 19.47 7.37 -17.08
C SER A 118 18.61 8.51 -17.65
N GLY A 119 18.45 9.63 -16.92
CA GLY A 119 17.66 10.78 -17.35
C GLY A 119 16.58 11.16 -16.33
N SER A 120 15.32 11.03 -16.72
CA SER A 120 14.16 11.27 -15.84
C SER A 120 13.23 10.07 -15.88
N ALA A 121 12.65 9.73 -14.74
CA ALA A 121 11.70 8.63 -14.62
C ALA A 121 10.45 9.04 -13.84
N ALA A 122 9.32 8.42 -14.17
CA ALA A 122 8.10 8.45 -13.37
C ALA A 122 8.26 7.54 -12.14
N ILE A 123 8.08 8.13 -10.97
CA ILE A 123 8.19 7.48 -9.66
C ILE A 123 6.80 7.44 -9.05
N LYS A 124 6.28 6.22 -8.87
CA LYS A 124 4.94 5.95 -8.34
C LYS A 124 4.98 5.94 -6.83
N TYR A 125 4.03 6.58 -6.19
CA TYR A 125 4.02 6.72 -4.74
C TYR A 125 2.60 6.92 -4.19
N GLY A 126 2.45 6.73 -2.89
CA GLY A 126 1.16 6.90 -2.25
C GLY A 126 1.26 7.21 -0.77
N PHE A 127 0.13 7.58 -0.20
CA PHE A 127 -0.05 7.79 1.23
C PHE A 127 -1.01 6.75 1.78
N ILE A 128 -0.63 6.13 2.91
CA ILE A 128 -1.48 5.23 3.67
C ILE A 128 -1.61 5.79 5.08
N GLY A 129 -2.81 6.23 5.43
CA GLY A 129 -3.05 6.86 6.70
C GLY A 129 -3.44 5.86 7.80
N ASN A 130 -2.88 6.00 8.99
CA ASN A 130 -3.32 5.24 10.16
C ASN A 130 -4.61 5.83 10.75
N PRO A 131 -5.73 5.10 10.76
CA PRO A 131 -7.02 5.67 11.10
C PRO A 131 -7.33 5.72 12.59
N SER A 132 -6.39 5.35 13.47
CA SER A 132 -6.66 5.18 14.91
C SER A 132 -7.21 6.43 15.62
N ARG A 133 -7.04 7.64 15.06
CA ARG A 133 -7.64 8.89 15.60
C ARG A 133 -9.13 9.03 15.33
N SER A 134 -9.63 8.37 14.29
CA SER A 134 -11.05 8.32 13.91
C SER A 134 -11.31 6.95 13.33
N ILE A 135 -11.27 5.92 14.19
CA ILE A 135 -11.18 4.54 13.75
C ILE A 135 -12.32 4.16 12.78
N GLY A 136 -13.53 4.68 13.00
CA GLY A 136 -14.70 4.41 12.15
C GLY A 136 -14.66 5.01 10.74
N SER A 137 -13.72 5.91 10.42
CA SER A 137 -13.65 6.53 9.09
C SER A 137 -13.10 5.58 8.01
N CYS A 138 -12.15 4.73 8.38
CA CYS A 138 -11.34 3.95 7.44
C CYS A 138 -11.09 2.52 7.94
N THR A 139 -11.94 2.02 8.85
CA THR A 139 -11.80 0.68 9.43
C THR A 139 -13.15 0.01 9.47
N TYR A 140 -13.26 -1.15 8.81
CA TYR A 140 -14.49 -1.94 8.85
C TYR A 140 -14.71 -2.58 10.23
N GLN A 141 -13.64 -3.08 10.86
CA GLN A 141 -13.68 -3.79 12.15
C GLN A 141 -13.07 -2.93 13.24
N THR A 142 -13.87 -2.06 13.85
CA THR A 142 -13.37 -0.99 14.74
C THR A 142 -13.07 -1.45 16.17
N THR A 143 -13.74 -2.49 16.65
CA THR A 143 -13.61 -2.97 18.04
C THR A 143 -12.55 -4.06 18.20
N SER A 144 -12.46 -4.97 17.23
CA SER A 144 -11.49 -6.04 17.20
C SER A 144 -10.98 -6.25 15.78
N SER A 145 -9.80 -6.85 15.66
CA SER A 145 -9.16 -7.15 14.38
C SER A 145 -8.29 -8.40 14.54
N PRO A 146 -7.98 -9.11 13.45
CA PRO A 146 -7.22 -10.35 13.53
C PRO A 146 -5.87 -10.23 14.26
N ASN A 147 -5.18 -9.08 14.14
CA ASN A 147 -3.88 -8.87 14.80
C ASN A 147 -3.96 -7.93 16.01
N ASN A 148 -5.15 -7.77 16.60
CA ASN A 148 -5.38 -6.93 17.79
C ASN A 148 -4.94 -5.46 17.63
N ASN A 149 -4.89 -4.96 16.39
CA ASN A 149 -4.61 -3.57 16.09
C ASN A 149 -5.48 -3.11 14.90
N PRO A 150 -6.74 -2.69 15.16
CA PRO A 150 -7.68 -2.32 14.11
C PRO A 150 -7.16 -1.27 13.14
N GLY A 151 -6.42 -0.28 13.65
CA GLY A 151 -5.86 0.78 12.82
C GLY A 151 -4.79 0.26 11.86
N VAL A 152 -3.89 -0.61 12.31
CA VAL A 152 -2.86 -1.20 11.44
C VAL A 152 -3.45 -2.23 10.48
N ASP A 153 -4.39 -3.07 10.93
CA ASP A 153 -5.06 -4.04 10.04
C ASP A 153 -5.85 -3.32 8.94
N ALA A 154 -6.47 -2.18 9.26
CA ALA A 154 -7.08 -1.30 8.26
C ALA A 154 -6.06 -0.75 7.26
N MET A 155 -4.89 -0.30 7.74
CA MET A 155 -3.82 0.18 6.84
C MET A 155 -3.37 -0.91 5.88
N VAL A 156 -3.29 -2.19 6.30
CA VAL A 156 -2.93 -3.29 5.38
C VAL A 156 -3.99 -3.49 4.30
N SER A 157 -5.27 -3.34 4.65
CA SER A 157 -6.38 -3.36 3.70
C SER A 157 -6.31 -2.21 2.69
N VAL A 158 -5.93 -1.01 3.14
CA VAL A 158 -5.73 0.16 2.29
C VAL A 158 -4.46 0.01 1.43
N ILE A 159 -3.36 -0.54 1.96
CA ILE A 159 -2.16 -0.85 1.15
C ILE A 159 -2.52 -1.75 -0.02
N ALA A 160 -3.32 -2.79 0.22
CA ALA A 160 -3.74 -3.69 -0.85
C ALA A 160 -4.58 -2.96 -1.91
N HIS A 161 -5.49 -2.08 -1.49
CA HIS A 161 -6.29 -1.22 -2.37
C HIS A 161 -5.39 -0.32 -3.23
N GLU A 162 -4.58 0.53 -2.59
CA GLU A 162 -3.76 1.52 -3.30
C GLU A 162 -2.70 0.86 -4.17
N LEU A 163 -2.14 -0.27 -3.74
CA LEU A 163 -1.14 -0.99 -4.53
C LEU A 163 -1.75 -1.61 -5.79
N ASP A 164 -2.96 -2.14 -5.71
CA ASP A 164 -3.66 -2.72 -6.85
C ASP A 164 -3.95 -1.64 -7.90
N GLU A 165 -4.44 -0.48 -7.46
CA GLU A 165 -4.70 0.68 -8.33
C GLU A 165 -3.41 1.29 -8.89
N THR A 166 -2.37 1.47 -8.07
CA THR A 166 -1.05 1.94 -8.55
C THR A 166 -0.49 1.01 -9.62
N VAL A 167 -0.73 -0.28 -9.49
CA VAL A 167 -0.25 -1.27 -10.43
C VAL A 167 -1.06 -1.16 -11.73
N THR A 168 -2.39 -0.99 -11.68
CA THR A 168 -3.24 -0.86 -12.88
C THR A 168 -3.22 0.50 -13.57
N ASP A 169 -2.96 1.57 -12.83
CA ASP A 169 -2.84 2.94 -13.34
C ASP A 169 -1.67 3.71 -12.70
N PRO A 170 -0.41 3.29 -12.99
CA PRO A 170 0.77 3.83 -12.31
C PRO A 170 1.00 5.33 -12.57
N GLU A 171 0.47 5.88 -13.66
CA GLU A 171 0.68 7.27 -14.08
C GLU A 171 -0.63 8.05 -14.24
N LEU A 172 -1.73 7.56 -13.66
CA LEU A 172 -3.06 8.18 -13.68
C LEU A 172 -3.58 8.50 -15.09
N ASN A 173 -3.23 7.64 -16.05
CA ASN A 173 -3.56 7.78 -17.47
C ASN A 173 -3.98 6.46 -18.12
N ALA A 174 -4.29 5.44 -17.32
CA ALA A 174 -4.67 4.11 -17.75
C ALA A 174 -6.15 3.81 -17.44
N TRP A 175 -6.42 2.81 -16.59
CA TRP A 175 -7.75 2.22 -16.48
C TRP A 175 -8.59 2.86 -15.38
N TYR A 176 -9.76 3.36 -15.74
CA TYR A 176 -10.83 3.76 -14.82
C TYR A 176 -12.19 3.68 -15.54
N ASN A 177 -13.28 3.59 -14.79
CA ASN A 177 -14.64 3.57 -15.36
C ASN A 177 -15.13 4.98 -15.74
N ALA A 178 -16.32 5.09 -16.33
CA ALA A 178 -16.87 6.40 -16.75
C ALA A 178 -17.11 7.40 -15.60
N GLN A 179 -17.14 6.93 -14.35
CA GLN A 179 -17.27 7.73 -13.14
C GLN A 179 -15.91 8.11 -12.54
N GLY A 180 -14.80 7.67 -13.15
CA GLY A 180 -13.45 7.90 -12.66
C GLY A 180 -13.02 6.94 -11.55
N SER A 181 -13.77 5.85 -11.30
CA SER A 181 -13.38 4.85 -10.30
C SER A 181 -12.43 3.82 -10.90
N GLU A 182 -11.37 3.52 -10.16
CA GLU A 182 -10.43 2.45 -10.46
C GLU A 182 -10.95 1.09 -9.96
N ASN A 183 -10.16 0.04 -10.15
CA ASN A 183 -10.60 -1.34 -9.92
C ASN A 183 -10.69 -1.67 -8.42
N GLY A 184 -9.86 -1.05 -7.59
CA GLY A 184 -9.99 -1.06 -6.14
C GLY A 184 -11.28 -0.36 -5.70
N ASP A 185 -11.51 0.87 -6.16
CA ASP A 185 -12.69 1.70 -5.85
C ASP A 185 -14.01 0.98 -6.13
N MET A 186 -14.12 0.33 -7.28
CA MET A 186 -15.34 -0.38 -7.69
C MET A 186 -15.73 -1.53 -6.75
N CYS A 187 -14.78 -2.02 -5.95
CA CYS A 187 -14.94 -3.15 -5.04
C CYS A 187 -14.59 -2.81 -3.58
N ALA A 188 -14.32 -1.52 -3.30
CA ALA A 188 -13.97 -1.02 -1.98
C ALA A 188 -14.99 -1.41 -0.93
N TRP A 189 -14.50 -1.68 0.28
CA TRP A 189 -15.28 -2.10 1.45
C TRP A 189 -16.11 -3.38 1.25
N THR A 190 -15.76 -4.19 0.25
CA THR A 190 -16.33 -5.51 0.07
C THR A 190 -15.30 -6.60 0.36
N PHE A 191 -15.73 -7.67 1.04
CA PHE A 191 -14.81 -8.67 1.59
C PHE A 191 -15.11 -10.11 1.16
N GLY A 192 -16.08 -10.32 0.26
CA GLY A 192 -16.58 -11.63 -0.14
C GLY A 192 -17.66 -12.18 0.78
N SER A 193 -17.94 -13.48 0.68
CA SER A 193 -18.89 -14.20 1.56
C SER A 193 -18.23 -15.36 2.33
N SER A 194 -16.94 -15.60 2.10
CA SER A 194 -16.18 -16.70 2.67
C SER A 194 -15.13 -16.21 3.68
N GLN A 195 -15.46 -15.19 4.48
CA GLN A 195 -14.58 -14.77 5.58
C GLN A 195 -14.57 -15.82 6.70
N THR A 196 -13.47 -15.88 7.42
CA THR A 196 -13.36 -16.69 8.64
C THR A 196 -13.52 -15.80 9.87
N LEU A 197 -14.44 -16.19 10.76
CA LEU A 197 -14.65 -15.54 12.05
C LEU A 197 -13.66 -16.07 13.10
N LEU A 198 -13.01 -15.16 13.82
CA LEU A 198 -12.12 -15.42 14.94
C LEU A 198 -12.85 -15.35 16.28
N SER A 199 -12.25 -15.93 17.31
CA SER A 199 -12.81 -15.94 18.67
C SER A 199 -12.95 -14.54 19.28
N ASN A 200 -12.17 -13.56 18.81
CA ASN A 200 -12.27 -12.15 19.22
C ASN A 200 -13.37 -11.37 18.47
N GLY A 201 -14.21 -12.06 17.67
CA GLY A 201 -15.32 -11.46 16.92
C GLY A 201 -14.92 -10.78 15.61
N SER A 202 -13.64 -10.77 15.26
CA SER A 202 -13.16 -10.21 13.99
C SER A 202 -13.10 -11.27 12.89
N TYR A 203 -13.10 -10.82 11.64
CA TYR A 203 -13.05 -11.60 10.42
C TYR A 203 -11.71 -11.41 9.70
N TYR A 204 -11.29 -12.41 8.96
CA TYR A 204 -10.24 -12.30 7.94
C TYR A 204 -10.63 -13.04 6.66
N ASN A 205 -10.06 -12.62 5.53
CA ASN A 205 -10.19 -13.31 4.24
C ASN A 205 -8.83 -13.57 3.56
N VAL A 206 -7.73 -13.08 4.13
CA VAL A 206 -6.37 -13.29 3.65
C VAL A 206 -5.44 -13.67 4.78
N THR A 207 -4.45 -14.47 4.45
CA THR A 207 -3.40 -14.97 5.32
C THR A 207 -2.06 -14.69 4.64
N LEU A 208 -1.27 -13.73 5.13
CA LEU A 208 -0.04 -13.25 4.48
C LEU A 208 1.21 -13.68 5.26
N PRO A 209 2.30 -14.13 4.62
CA PRO A 209 3.55 -14.48 5.31
C PRO A 209 4.04 -13.40 6.26
N VAL A 210 4.56 -13.79 7.43
CA VAL A 210 5.34 -12.87 8.26
C VAL A 210 6.79 -12.93 7.77
N PRO A 211 7.47 -11.80 7.52
CA PRO A 211 8.91 -11.80 7.27
C PRO A 211 9.61 -12.10 8.61
N THR A 212 9.86 -13.36 8.89
CA THR A 212 10.92 -13.72 9.85
C THR A 212 12.19 -13.91 9.04
N THR A 213 13.26 -13.23 9.43
CA THR A 213 14.61 -13.58 8.98
C THR A 213 15.15 -14.67 9.91
N PRO A 214 15.50 -15.88 9.42
CA PRO A 214 15.32 -16.41 8.06
C PRO A 214 13.95 -17.09 7.87
N VAL A 215 13.38 -16.93 6.66
CA VAL A 215 12.11 -17.53 6.25
C VAL A 215 12.28 -19.05 6.19
N VAL A 216 11.81 -19.75 7.21
CA VAL A 216 11.66 -21.21 7.17
C VAL A 216 10.38 -21.54 6.42
N GLN A 217 10.48 -22.35 5.37
CA GLN A 217 9.35 -22.87 4.61
C GLN A 217 8.31 -23.48 5.59
N GLY A 218 7.12 -22.87 5.67
CA GLY A 218 6.03 -23.30 6.56
C GLY A 218 5.61 -22.30 7.64
N ASN A 219 6.29 -21.16 7.81
CA ASN A 219 5.90 -20.12 8.78
C ASN A 219 5.26 -18.90 8.10
N TYR A 220 3.95 -18.98 7.88
CA TYR A 220 3.03 -17.89 7.58
C TYR A 220 2.21 -17.68 8.90
N SER A 221 1.64 -16.54 9.32
CA SER A 221 1.08 -15.42 8.56
C SER A 221 0.23 -14.51 9.43
N GLY A 222 0.35 -13.19 9.34
CA GLY A 222 -0.70 -12.30 9.83
C GLY A 222 -2.02 -12.55 9.09
N GLN A 223 -3.13 -12.51 9.81
CA GLN A 223 -4.46 -12.64 9.21
C GLN A 223 -5.00 -11.25 8.93
N TYR A 224 -5.62 -11.03 7.78
CA TYR A 224 -6.11 -9.70 7.41
C TYR A 224 -7.47 -9.76 6.73
N LEU A 225 -8.26 -8.72 6.96
CA LEU A 225 -9.48 -8.46 6.22
C LEU A 225 -9.18 -7.46 5.10
N ILE A 226 -8.97 -7.98 3.90
CA ILE A 226 -8.52 -7.24 2.73
C ILE A 226 -9.71 -6.94 1.81
N GLN A 227 -9.82 -5.68 1.40
CA GLN A 227 -10.80 -5.25 0.40
C GLN A 227 -10.58 -5.98 -0.94
N ARG A 228 -11.64 -6.15 -1.71
CA ARG A 228 -11.58 -6.78 -3.03
C ARG A 228 -11.29 -5.74 -4.11
N ALA A 229 -10.77 -6.22 -5.24
CA ALA A 229 -10.61 -5.45 -6.47
C ALA A 229 -11.37 -6.11 -7.63
N LEU A 230 -11.77 -5.30 -8.61
CA LEU A 230 -12.48 -5.76 -9.80
C LEU A 230 -11.54 -6.51 -10.74
N ALA A 231 -11.90 -7.74 -11.11
CA ALA A 231 -11.19 -8.49 -12.13
C ALA A 231 -11.71 -8.14 -13.54
N VAL A 232 -10.77 -7.91 -14.47
CA VAL A 232 -11.05 -7.52 -15.86
C VAL A 232 -11.77 -8.63 -16.65
N ASN A 233 -11.56 -9.90 -16.28
CA ASN A 233 -12.04 -11.05 -17.06
C ASN A 233 -13.54 -11.34 -16.92
N ASN A 234 -14.18 -10.90 -15.83
CA ASN A 234 -15.58 -11.21 -15.56
C ASN A 234 -16.33 -10.13 -14.78
N SER A 235 -15.71 -8.97 -14.55
CA SER A 235 -16.29 -7.83 -13.83
C SER A 235 -16.81 -8.20 -12.43
N ALA A 236 -16.12 -9.10 -11.73
CA ALA A 236 -16.43 -9.48 -10.36
C ALA A 236 -15.29 -9.11 -9.39
N CYS A 237 -15.66 -8.92 -8.12
CA CYS A 237 -14.73 -8.51 -7.06
C CYS A 237 -14.04 -9.72 -6.40
N TYR A 238 -12.71 -9.72 -6.38
CA TYR A 238 -11.88 -10.78 -5.78
C TYR A 238 -10.83 -10.21 -4.83
N VAL A 239 -10.35 -11.07 -3.92
CA VAL A 239 -9.06 -10.83 -3.25
C VAL A 239 -8.07 -11.83 -3.84
N ASN A 240 -7.07 -11.37 -4.58
CA ASN A 240 -6.11 -12.24 -5.26
C ASN A 240 -4.87 -12.50 -4.40
N ALA A 241 -5.07 -12.78 -3.11
CA ALA A 241 -4.00 -13.02 -2.14
C ALA A 241 -3.90 -14.49 -1.71
N ASN A 242 -4.46 -15.41 -2.50
CA ASN A 242 -4.30 -16.83 -2.22
C ASN A 242 -2.85 -17.22 -2.57
N PRO A 243 -2.08 -17.78 -1.63
CA PRO A 243 -0.88 -18.49 -2.01
C PRO A 243 -1.37 -19.66 -2.86
N ILE A 244 -1.09 -19.63 -4.17
CA ILE A 244 -1.06 -20.89 -4.90
C ILE A 244 0.10 -21.64 -4.26
N ILE A 245 -0.24 -22.53 -3.33
CA ILE A 245 0.63 -23.62 -2.91
C ILE A 245 0.86 -24.43 -4.20
N GLN A 246 1.99 -24.18 -4.85
CA GLN A 246 2.58 -25.14 -5.78
C GLN A 246 3.58 -25.99 -5.00
#